data_AF-A0A2N2LE96-F1
#
_entry.id   AF-A0A2N2LE96-F1
#
_cell.length_a   1.000
_cell.length_b   1.000
_cell.length_c   1.000
_cell.angle_alpha   90.00
_cell.angle_beta   90.00
_cell.angle_gamma   90.00
#
_symmetry.space_group_name_H-M   'P 1'
#
loop_
_entity.id
_entity.type
_entity.pdbx_description
1 polymer ?
#
loop_
_entity_poly.entity_id
_entity_poly.type
_entity_poly.pdbx_seq_one_letter_code
_entity_poly.pdbx_strand_id
1 'polypeptide(L)'
;MLRNQRGFSVYTIISIVLFAALVFILALPNFFNLDKEKNIEDCINNMKTIWVAATDYVRDTSADYDGDLDKLTGTKKARDPKNYYMQTIPFCPETRTKENYIVFGKYVEDKIGTEIKQNYGVIVVCPNLIKYPKHFIPKAFYENMDPTQLQNYMIDDLDYIDSQTGSTGAKKMEALMSYIKIWKENPNAFQIRKGDPNGLKALVFPELFPNMNAPK
;
A
#
# COMPACT_ATOMS: atom_id res chain seq x y z
N MET A 1 -26.72 -45.49 59.42
CA MET A 1 -26.52 -44.04 59.14
C MET A 1 -25.56 -43.93 57.95
N LEU A 2 -26.06 -43.49 56.79
CA LEU A 2 -25.28 -43.23 55.59
C LEU A 2 -24.35 -42.04 55.82
N ARG A 3 -23.03 -42.23 55.69
CA ARG A 3 -22.07 -41.11 55.67
C ARG A 3 -21.28 -41.15 54.37
N ASN A 4 -21.77 -40.35 53.42
CA ASN A 4 -21.16 -40.01 52.16
C ASN A 4 -19.81 -39.30 52.40
N GLN A 5 -18.70 -39.94 52.02
CA GLN A 5 -17.43 -39.25 51.79
C GLN A 5 -16.85 -39.72 50.45
N ARG A 6 -17.40 -39.16 49.37
CA ARG A 6 -16.76 -39.15 48.05
C ARG A 6 -15.50 -38.28 48.13
N GLY A 7 -14.36 -38.90 48.42
CA GLY A 7 -13.06 -38.28 48.20
C GLY A 7 -12.88 -38.06 46.70
N PHE A 8 -12.55 -36.83 46.29
CA PHE A 8 -12.20 -36.56 44.89
C PHE A 8 -10.97 -37.40 44.53
N SER A 9 -11.14 -38.33 43.59
CA SER A 9 -10.04 -39.17 43.12
C SER A 9 -9.00 -38.31 42.40
N VAL A 10 -7.72 -38.57 42.61
CA VAL A 10 -6.61 -37.87 41.94
C VAL A 10 -6.77 -37.91 40.43
N TYR A 11 -7.30 -39.01 39.89
CA TYR A 11 -7.63 -39.16 38.47
C TYR A 11 -8.71 -38.16 38.00
N THR A 12 -9.68 -37.85 38.85
CA THR A 12 -10.72 -36.85 38.55
C THR A 12 -10.11 -35.45 38.47
N ILE A 13 -9.16 -35.11 39.35
CA ILE A 13 -8.48 -33.82 39.35
C ILE A 13 -7.61 -33.68 38.09
N ILE A 14 -6.83 -34.71 37.76
CA ILE A 14 -6.00 -34.72 36.54
C ILE A 14 -6.88 -34.58 35.29
N SER A 15 -8.00 -35.29 35.23
CA SER A 15 -8.91 -35.23 34.08
C SER A 15 -9.56 -33.85 33.90
N ILE A 16 -9.88 -33.15 35.01
CA ILE A 16 -10.41 -31.78 34.95
C ILE A 16 -9.36 -30.80 34.44
N VAL A 17 -8.11 -30.91 34.90
CA VAL A 17 -7.01 -30.04 34.45
C VAL A 17 -6.71 -30.26 32.97
N LEU A 18 -6.69 -31.51 32.52
CA LEU A 18 -6.45 -31.86 31.12
C LEU A 18 -7.58 -31.35 30.21
N PHE A 19 -8.83 -31.47 30.66
CA PHE A 19 -9.98 -30.91 29.95
C PHE A 19 -9.92 -29.38 29.87
N ALA A 20 -9.58 -28.70 30.97
CA ALA A 20 -9.44 -27.25 30.99
C ALA A 20 -8.32 -26.77 30.03
N ALA A 21 -7.19 -27.46 29.99
CA ALA A 21 -6.10 -27.16 29.05
C ALA A 21 -6.53 -27.32 27.59
N LEU A 22 -7.28 -28.38 27.27
CA LEU A 22 -7.78 -28.66 25.93
C LEU A 22 -8.79 -27.59 25.47
N VAL A 23 -9.72 -27.20 26.34
CA VAL A 23 -10.66 -26.10 26.10
C VAL A 23 -9.91 -24.78 25.87
N PHE A 24 -8.85 -24.51 26.65
CA PHE A 24 -8.05 -23.29 26.51
C PHE A 24 -7.31 -23.24 25.15
N ILE A 25 -6.72 -24.36 24.70
CA ILE A 25 -6.07 -24.45 23.38
C ILE A 25 -7.07 -24.25 22.24
N LEU A 26 -8.28 -24.77 22.37
CA LEU A 26 -9.34 -24.60 21.37
C LEU A 26 -9.97 -23.21 21.38
N ALA A 27 -9.92 -22.50 22.51
CA ALA A 27 -10.44 -21.14 22.65
C ALA A 27 -9.44 -20.05 22.24
N LEU A 28 -8.13 -20.36 22.25
CA LEU A 28 -7.05 -19.44 21.87
C LEU A 28 -7.24 -18.75 20.50
N PRO A 29 -7.68 -19.44 19.41
CA PRO A 29 -7.88 -18.81 18.10
C PRO A 29 -8.95 -17.72 18.09
N ASN A 30 -9.94 -17.76 19.00
CA ASN A 30 -10.99 -16.75 19.08
C ASN A 30 -10.54 -15.45 19.79
N PHE A 31 -9.45 -15.49 20.56
CA PHE A 31 -8.91 -14.32 21.25
C PHE A 31 -7.87 -13.56 20.42
N PHE A 32 -7.19 -14.23 19.48
CA PHE A 32 -6.35 -13.57 18.50
C PHE A 32 -7.24 -13.07 17.36
N ASN A 33 -7.32 -11.75 17.22
CA ASN A 33 -8.18 -11.06 16.27
C ASN A 33 -7.77 -11.37 14.82
N LEU A 34 -8.27 -12.50 14.28
CA LEU A 34 -8.08 -12.96 12.89
C LEU A 34 -8.48 -11.88 11.86
N ASP A 35 -9.31 -10.91 12.25
CA ASP A 35 -9.75 -9.83 11.39
C ASP A 35 -8.63 -8.81 11.06
N LYS A 36 -7.58 -8.69 11.88
CA LYS A 36 -6.54 -7.68 11.62
C LYS A 36 -5.70 -8.00 10.39
N GLU A 37 -5.27 -9.24 10.23
CA GLU A 37 -4.50 -9.65 9.04
C GLU A 37 -5.39 -9.59 7.79
N LYS A 38 -6.64 -10.04 7.91
CA LYS A 38 -7.63 -9.93 6.85
C LYS A 38 -7.89 -8.48 6.44
N ASN A 39 -8.08 -7.56 7.37
CA ASN A 39 -8.28 -6.14 7.07
C ASN A 39 -7.08 -5.53 6.34
N ILE A 40 -5.86 -5.93 6.72
CA ILE A 40 -4.65 -5.50 6.02
C ILE A 40 -4.66 -6.04 4.58
N GLU A 41 -4.93 -7.33 4.39
CA GLU A 41 -5.01 -7.96 3.07
C GLU A 41 -6.08 -7.33 2.19
N ASP A 42 -7.29 -7.14 2.72
CA ASP A 42 -8.41 -6.51 2.03
C ASP A 42 -8.09 -5.06 1.66
N CYS A 43 -7.46 -4.31 2.57
CA CYS A 43 -7.00 -2.95 2.29
C CYS A 43 -5.97 -2.92 1.15
N ILE A 44 -4.97 -3.80 1.19
CA ILE A 44 -3.94 -3.91 0.16
C ILE A 44 -4.58 -4.34 -1.17
N ASN A 45 -5.55 -5.25 -1.17
CA ASN A 45 -6.26 -5.69 -2.38
C ASN A 45 -7.10 -4.57 -2.99
N ASN A 46 -7.74 -3.74 -2.17
CA ASN A 46 -8.42 -2.53 -2.62
C ASN A 46 -7.41 -1.57 -3.28
N MET A 47 -6.27 -1.33 -2.64
CA MET A 47 -5.22 -0.46 -3.20
C MET A 47 -4.66 -1.01 -4.53
N LYS A 48 -4.44 -2.33 -4.64
CA LYS A 48 -4.01 -2.98 -5.90
C LYS A 48 -5.04 -2.82 -7.01
N THR A 49 -6.32 -2.98 -6.69
CA THR A 49 -7.42 -2.80 -7.65
C THR A 49 -7.46 -1.37 -8.18
N ILE A 50 -7.34 -0.38 -7.29
CA ILE A 50 -7.24 1.03 -7.66
C ILE A 50 -6.00 1.28 -8.51
N TRP A 51 -4.85 0.69 -8.13
CA TRP A 51 -3.61 0.85 -8.87
C TRP A 51 -3.74 0.34 -10.31
N VAL A 52 -4.35 -0.82 -10.52
CA VAL A 52 -4.61 -1.36 -11.88
C VAL A 52 -5.53 -0.42 -12.66
N ALA A 53 -6.63 0.04 -12.06
CA ALA A 53 -7.58 0.93 -12.72
C ALA A 53 -6.94 2.27 -13.12
N ALA A 54 -6.18 2.89 -12.21
CA ALA A 54 -5.48 4.14 -12.46
C ALA A 54 -4.34 3.96 -13.49
N THR A 55 -3.63 2.84 -13.45
CA THR A 55 -2.56 2.53 -14.44
C THR A 55 -3.14 2.36 -15.84
N ASP A 56 -4.24 1.62 -15.97
CA ASP A 56 -4.99 1.52 -17.23
C ASP A 56 -5.42 2.90 -17.73
N TYR A 57 -5.96 3.75 -16.85
CA TYR A 57 -6.40 5.10 -17.20
C TYR A 57 -5.24 5.98 -17.70
N VAL A 58 -4.13 6.04 -16.96
CA VAL A 58 -2.96 6.86 -17.33
C VAL A 58 -2.37 6.37 -18.65
N ARG A 59 -2.28 5.05 -18.85
CA ARG A 59 -1.80 4.45 -20.10
C ARG A 59 -2.69 4.79 -21.29
N ASP A 60 -4.01 4.70 -21.11
CA ASP A 60 -4.96 4.87 -22.20
C ASP A 60 -5.18 6.37 -22.54
N THR A 61 -4.98 7.27 -21.58
CA THR A 61 -5.14 8.72 -21.77
C THR A 61 -3.82 9.46 -22.07
N SER A 62 -2.67 8.82 -21.83
CA SER A 62 -1.34 9.42 -21.96
C SER A 62 -1.21 10.76 -21.21
N ALA A 63 -1.80 10.82 -20.02
CA ALA A 63 -1.88 12.03 -19.22
C ALA A 63 -1.72 11.73 -17.72
N ASP A 64 -1.24 12.72 -16.98
CA ASP A 64 -1.21 12.68 -15.52
C ASP A 64 -2.63 12.48 -14.96
N TYR A 65 -2.73 11.70 -13.87
CA TYR A 65 -3.98 11.44 -13.17
C TYR A 65 -3.96 12.11 -11.79
N ASP A 66 -4.96 12.94 -11.55
CA ASP A 66 -5.04 13.82 -10.38
C ASP A 66 -5.48 13.13 -9.08
N GLY A 67 -5.96 11.89 -9.18
CA GLY A 67 -6.35 11.06 -8.06
C GLY A 67 -7.85 10.95 -7.83
N ASP A 68 -8.68 11.57 -8.68
CA ASP A 68 -10.13 11.58 -8.54
C ASP A 68 -10.78 10.25 -8.93
N LEU A 69 -11.06 9.40 -7.93
CA LEU A 69 -11.62 8.06 -8.11
C LEU A 69 -12.98 8.05 -8.82
N ASP A 70 -13.74 9.14 -8.79
CA ASP A 70 -15.01 9.24 -9.52
C ASP A 70 -14.79 9.26 -11.04
N LYS A 71 -13.61 9.71 -11.51
CA LYS A 71 -13.24 9.56 -12.92
C LYS A 71 -13.06 8.11 -13.31
N LEU A 72 -12.50 7.28 -12.43
CA LEU A 72 -12.29 5.86 -12.75
C LEU A 72 -13.62 5.09 -12.81
N THR A 73 -14.60 5.47 -11.99
CA THR A 73 -15.95 4.87 -12.03
C THR A 73 -16.84 5.47 -13.11
N GLY A 74 -16.62 6.73 -13.49
CA GLY A 74 -17.36 7.43 -14.54
C GLY A 74 -16.82 7.26 -15.96
N THR A 75 -15.56 6.81 -16.13
CA THR A 75 -14.92 6.71 -17.45
C THR A 75 -14.84 5.26 -17.94
N LYS A 76 -15.27 5.04 -19.19
CA LYS A 76 -15.16 3.74 -19.87
C LYS A 76 -13.74 3.47 -20.33
N LYS A 77 -13.30 2.22 -20.27
CA LYS A 77 -11.97 1.82 -20.75
C LYS A 77 -11.87 2.04 -22.26
N ALA A 78 -10.73 2.57 -22.73
CA ALA A 78 -10.52 2.81 -24.16
C ALA A 78 -10.52 1.49 -24.95
N ARG A 79 -9.92 0.44 -24.39
CA ARG A 79 -9.81 -0.89 -25.00
C ARG A 79 -11.04 -1.79 -24.80
N ASP A 80 -11.89 -1.46 -23.83
CA ASP A 80 -13.12 -2.21 -23.55
C ASP A 80 -14.26 -1.26 -23.14
N PRO A 81 -14.96 -0.66 -24.11
CA PRO A 81 -16.01 0.33 -23.84
C PRO A 81 -17.26 -0.21 -23.13
N LYS A 82 -17.33 -1.53 -22.88
CA LYS A 82 -18.40 -2.13 -22.08
C LYS A 82 -18.15 -1.98 -20.58
N ASN A 83 -16.89 -1.75 -20.19
CA ASN A 83 -16.46 -1.68 -18.80
C ASN A 83 -15.90 -0.30 -18.45
N TYR A 84 -16.09 0.10 -17.20
CA TYR A 84 -15.44 1.27 -16.61
C TYR A 84 -14.04 0.91 -16.10
N TYR A 85 -13.17 1.90 -15.89
CA TYR A 85 -11.84 1.61 -15.30
C TYR A 85 -11.96 0.98 -13.92
N MET A 86 -12.97 1.39 -13.15
CA MET A 86 -13.32 0.84 -11.85
C MET A 86 -14.84 0.72 -11.73
N GLN A 87 -15.35 -0.35 -11.12
CA GLN A 87 -16.81 -0.56 -11.00
C GLN A 87 -17.40 0.18 -9.80
N THR A 88 -16.67 0.16 -8.68
CA THR A 88 -17.09 0.79 -7.42
C THR A 88 -15.86 1.32 -6.70
N ILE A 89 -16.01 2.42 -5.95
CA ILE A 89 -14.93 2.96 -5.10
C ILE A 89 -14.82 2.08 -3.85
N PRO A 90 -13.71 1.35 -3.65
CA PRO A 90 -13.50 0.60 -2.42
C PRO A 90 -12.99 1.52 -1.30
N PHE A 91 -13.20 1.13 -0.05
CA PHE A 91 -12.79 1.88 1.14
C PHE A 91 -11.90 1.03 2.06
N CYS A 92 -11.15 1.70 2.94
CA CYS A 92 -10.32 1.03 3.94
C CYS A 92 -11.21 0.22 4.91
N PRO A 93 -10.98 -1.10 5.08
CA PRO A 93 -11.83 -1.96 5.93
C PRO A 93 -11.69 -1.66 7.43
N GLU A 94 -10.56 -1.05 7.83
CA GLU A 94 -10.29 -0.71 9.23
C GLU A 94 -11.10 0.49 9.76
N THR A 95 -11.81 1.23 8.90
CA THR A 95 -12.57 2.40 9.31
C THR A 95 -13.99 2.37 8.79
N ARG A 96 -14.94 2.78 9.65
CA ARG A 96 -16.33 3.00 9.25
C ARG A 96 -16.52 4.27 8.43
N THR A 97 -15.58 5.21 8.52
CA THR A 97 -15.56 6.42 7.68
C THR A 97 -15.13 6.05 6.26
N LYS A 98 -15.94 6.49 5.30
CA LYS A 98 -15.72 6.26 3.87
C LYS A 98 -14.78 7.35 3.33
N GLU A 99 -13.50 7.19 3.61
CA GLU A 99 -12.44 8.05 3.07
C GLU A 99 -11.83 7.41 1.82
N ASN A 100 -11.70 8.20 0.75
CA ASN A 100 -11.10 7.74 -0.49
C ASN A 100 -9.59 7.48 -0.31
N TYR A 101 -9.09 6.47 -1.01
CA TYR A 101 -7.66 6.27 -1.17
C TYR A 101 -7.03 7.45 -1.90
N ILE A 102 -5.83 7.83 -1.50
CA ILE A 102 -5.06 8.87 -2.16
C ILE A 102 -4.35 8.22 -3.33
N VAL A 103 -4.62 8.71 -4.54
CA VAL A 103 -4.02 8.19 -5.76
C VAL A 103 -3.29 9.30 -6.49
N PHE A 104 -2.17 8.94 -7.11
CA PHE A 104 -1.43 9.83 -7.98
C PHE A 104 -0.94 9.04 -9.18
N GLY A 105 -1.19 9.53 -10.39
CA GLY A 105 -0.65 8.96 -11.62
C GLY A 105 0.19 9.98 -12.37
N LYS A 106 1.37 9.56 -12.83
CA LYS A 106 2.29 10.37 -13.62
C LYS A 106 2.51 9.72 -14.98
N TYR A 107 2.49 10.53 -16.03
CA TYR A 107 2.87 10.19 -17.39
C TYR A 107 4.07 11.03 -17.81
N VAL A 108 5.06 10.40 -18.46
CA VAL A 108 6.25 11.05 -18.99
C VAL A 108 6.66 10.39 -20.30
N GLU A 109 6.91 11.20 -21.32
CA GLU A 109 7.56 10.75 -22.55
C GLU A 109 9.07 10.93 -22.45
N ASP A 110 9.81 9.87 -22.76
CA ASP A 110 11.27 9.88 -22.75
C ASP A 110 11.80 9.55 -24.15
N LYS A 111 12.53 10.49 -24.73
CA LYS A 111 13.12 10.33 -26.06
C LYS A 111 14.48 9.65 -25.95
N ILE A 112 14.63 8.47 -26.53
CA ILE A 112 15.89 7.73 -26.58
C ILE A 112 16.29 7.60 -28.05
N GLY A 113 17.24 8.44 -28.47
CA GLY A 113 17.62 8.55 -29.88
C GLY A 113 16.44 9.04 -30.73
N THR A 114 15.92 8.17 -31.59
CA THR A 114 14.74 8.43 -32.45
C THR A 114 13.43 7.89 -31.88
N GLU A 115 13.46 7.08 -30.82
CA GLU A 115 12.27 6.46 -30.23
C GLU A 115 11.70 7.32 -29.10
N ILE A 116 10.38 7.39 -29.01
CA ILE A 116 9.66 7.98 -27.86
C ILE A 116 9.12 6.82 -27.02
N LYS A 117 9.65 6.67 -25.81
CA LYS A 117 9.13 5.72 -24.83
C LYS A 117 8.10 6.40 -23.94
N GLN A 118 6.92 5.81 -23.87
CA GLN A 118 5.87 6.22 -22.95
C GLN A 118 6.10 5.57 -21.59
N ASN A 119 6.30 6.40 -20.57
CA ASN A 119 6.47 5.95 -19.19
C ASN A 119 5.31 6.44 -18.34
N TYR A 120 4.83 5.58 -17.47
CA TYR A 120 3.78 5.92 -16.52
C TYR A 120 4.02 5.23 -15.18
N GLY A 121 3.65 5.91 -14.11
CA GLY A 121 3.75 5.39 -12.74
C GLY A 121 2.56 5.84 -11.90
N VAL A 122 2.06 4.96 -11.06
CA VAL A 122 0.92 5.19 -10.18
C VAL A 122 1.31 4.84 -8.74
N ILE A 123 0.90 5.72 -7.83
CA ILE A 123 1.05 5.58 -6.39
C ILE A 123 -0.36 5.56 -5.78
N VAL A 124 -0.62 4.57 -4.93
CA VAL A 124 -1.87 4.46 -4.16
C VAL A 124 -1.51 4.39 -2.68
N VAL A 125 -2.12 5.26 -1.87
CA VAL A 125 -1.87 5.39 -0.44
C VAL A 125 -3.17 5.22 0.34
N CYS A 126 -3.14 4.39 1.38
CA CYS A 126 -4.27 4.23 2.30
C CYS A 126 -4.49 5.52 3.10
N PRO A 127 -5.72 6.04 3.20
CA PRO A 127 -5.99 7.27 3.95
C PRO A 127 -5.67 7.11 5.45
N ASN A 128 -5.76 5.87 5.95
CA ASN A 128 -5.51 5.54 7.35
C ASN A 128 -4.09 5.02 7.63
N LEU A 129 -3.13 5.24 6.72
CA LEU A 129 -1.74 4.77 6.88
C LEU A 129 -1.09 5.24 8.19
N ILE A 130 -1.49 6.41 8.70
CA ILE A 130 -1.01 6.95 9.98
C ILE A 130 -1.28 5.97 11.14
N LYS A 131 -2.45 5.33 11.15
CA LYS A 131 -2.88 4.36 12.18
C LYS A 131 -2.46 2.93 11.83
N TYR A 132 -2.46 2.61 10.53
CA TYR A 132 -2.21 1.26 10.02
C TYR A 132 -1.00 1.27 9.09
N PRO A 133 0.24 1.28 9.63
CA PRO A 133 1.47 1.42 8.85
C PRO A 133 1.75 0.26 7.89
N LYS A 134 1.05 -0.87 8.06
CA LYS A 134 1.10 -2.05 7.16
C LYS A 134 0.18 -1.91 5.94
N HIS A 135 -0.65 -0.87 5.85
CA HIS A 135 -1.51 -0.60 4.69
C HIS A 135 -0.71 0.01 3.53
N PHE A 136 0.27 -0.77 3.06
CA PHE A 136 1.23 -0.37 2.05
C PHE A 136 1.35 -1.51 1.04
N ILE A 137 1.35 -1.21 -0.26
CA ILE A 137 1.49 -2.24 -1.29
C ILE A 137 2.93 -2.77 -1.24
N PRO A 138 3.14 -4.08 -1.04
CA PRO A 138 4.48 -4.65 -1.01
C PRO A 138 5.14 -4.62 -2.38
N LYS A 139 6.46 -4.42 -2.44
CA LYS A 139 7.26 -4.42 -3.67
C LYS A 139 6.96 -5.60 -4.60
N ALA A 140 6.83 -6.80 -4.02
CA ALA A 140 6.53 -8.05 -4.73
C ALA A 140 5.25 -8.00 -5.58
N PHE A 141 4.26 -7.16 -5.24
CA PHE A 141 3.09 -7.00 -6.11
C PHE A 141 3.48 -6.43 -7.48
N TYR A 142 4.33 -5.41 -7.48
CA TYR A 142 4.66 -4.69 -8.70
C TYR A 142 5.63 -5.45 -9.61
N GLU A 143 6.51 -6.27 -9.03
CA GLU A 143 7.44 -7.12 -9.78
C GLU A 143 6.72 -8.11 -10.71
N ASN A 144 5.44 -8.41 -10.42
CA ASN A 144 4.60 -9.29 -11.22
C ASN A 144 3.79 -8.57 -12.33
N MET A 145 3.93 -7.25 -12.49
CA MET A 145 3.05 -6.41 -13.33
C MET A 145 3.68 -5.84 -14.61
N ASP A 146 4.90 -6.25 -14.98
CA ASP A 146 5.70 -5.70 -16.11
C ASP A 146 5.68 -4.15 -16.18
N PRO A 147 6.13 -3.47 -15.11
CA PRO A 147 6.03 -2.01 -14.97
C PRO A 147 6.94 -1.24 -15.95
N THR A 148 6.52 -0.03 -16.34
CA THR A 148 7.39 0.90 -17.09
C THR A 148 8.59 1.35 -16.25
N GLN A 149 9.57 1.99 -16.89
CA GLN A 149 10.75 2.52 -16.18
C GLN A 149 10.37 3.51 -15.07
N LEU A 150 9.39 4.39 -15.32
CA LEU A 150 8.92 5.34 -14.29
C LEU A 150 8.30 4.60 -13.10
N GLN A 151 7.46 3.59 -13.35
CA GLN A 151 6.89 2.80 -12.28
C GLN A 151 7.98 2.04 -11.49
N ASN A 152 9.01 1.50 -12.14
CA ASN A 152 10.16 0.89 -11.46
C ASN A 152 10.88 1.86 -10.52
N TYR A 153 11.11 3.09 -10.97
CA TYR A 153 11.70 4.13 -10.11
C TYR A 153 10.82 4.42 -8.89
N MET A 154 9.51 4.55 -9.09
CA MET A 154 8.56 4.75 -7.99
C MET A 154 8.57 3.58 -7.02
N ILE A 155 8.60 2.33 -7.50
CA ILE A 155 8.64 1.13 -6.66
C ILE A 155 9.87 1.15 -5.75
N ASP A 156 11.06 1.41 -6.31
CA ASP A 156 12.30 1.45 -5.54
C ASP A 156 12.31 2.58 -4.50
N ASP A 157 11.71 3.73 -4.83
CA ASP A 157 11.63 4.87 -3.91
C ASP A 157 10.59 4.62 -2.80
N LEU A 158 9.47 4.00 -3.14
CA LEU A 158 8.42 3.59 -2.19
C LEU A 158 8.93 2.54 -1.22
N ASP A 159 9.66 1.54 -1.70
CA ASP A 159 10.33 0.52 -0.87
C ASP A 159 11.37 1.15 0.06
N TYR A 160 12.14 2.12 -0.44
CA TYR A 160 13.05 2.90 0.39
C TYR A 160 12.31 3.69 1.49
N ILE A 161 11.23 4.41 1.15
CA ILE A 161 10.40 5.14 2.12
C ILE A 161 9.86 4.19 3.20
N ASP A 162 9.38 3.01 2.80
CA ASP A 162 8.89 1.99 3.74
C ASP A 162 9.99 1.55 4.70
N SER A 163 11.20 1.25 4.17
CA SER A 163 12.36 0.84 4.96
C SER A 163 12.81 1.90 5.98
N GLN A 164 12.80 3.19 5.60
CA GLN A 164 13.26 4.28 6.46
C GLN A 164 12.25 4.67 7.53
N THR A 165 10.95 4.50 7.27
CA THR A 165 9.88 4.92 8.19
C THR A 165 9.37 3.77 9.06
N GLY A 166 9.57 2.52 8.62
CA GLY A 166 9.25 1.31 9.34
C GLY A 166 7.78 1.25 9.77
N SER A 167 7.56 1.05 11.07
CA SER A 167 6.19 0.99 11.65
C SER A 167 5.61 2.36 12.01
N THR A 168 6.27 3.47 11.66
CA THR A 168 5.80 4.82 12.00
C THR A 168 4.87 5.36 10.90
N GLY A 169 3.57 5.11 11.03
CA GLY A 169 2.58 5.50 10.03
C GLY A 169 2.57 7.01 9.71
N ALA A 170 2.76 7.86 10.72
CA ALA A 170 2.81 9.32 10.52
C ALA A 170 3.99 9.75 9.63
N LYS A 171 5.21 9.31 9.95
CA LYS A 171 6.41 9.59 9.14
C LYS A 171 6.29 9.01 7.74
N LYS A 172 5.70 7.83 7.61
CA LYS A 172 5.45 7.19 6.31
C LYS A 172 4.50 8.01 5.46
N MET A 173 3.37 8.45 6.02
CA MET A 173 2.43 9.32 5.32
C MET A 173 3.09 10.64 4.91
N GLU A 174 3.82 11.28 5.80
CA GLU A 174 4.54 12.53 5.51
C GLU A 174 5.53 12.37 4.35
N ALA A 175 6.38 11.34 4.40
CA ALA A 175 7.36 11.04 3.35
C ALA A 175 6.69 10.74 2.00
N LEU A 176 5.59 9.97 1.98
CA LEU A 176 4.84 9.67 0.76
C LEU A 176 4.20 10.91 0.15
N MET A 177 3.60 11.76 0.98
CA MET A 177 2.98 13.00 0.50
C MET A 177 4.05 13.97 -0.02
N SER A 178 5.21 14.05 0.63
CA SER A 178 6.37 14.80 0.12
C SER A 178 6.85 14.25 -1.23
N TYR A 179 6.97 12.92 -1.35
CA TYR A 179 7.36 12.26 -2.60
C TYR A 179 6.38 12.53 -3.75
N ILE A 180 5.07 12.39 -3.49
CA ILE A 180 4.01 12.73 -4.47
C ILE A 180 4.09 14.21 -4.86
N LYS A 181 4.30 15.11 -3.88
CA LYS A 181 4.43 16.55 -4.12
C LYS A 181 5.60 16.86 -5.06
N ILE A 182 6.75 16.22 -4.86
CA ILE A 182 7.91 16.37 -5.76
C ILE A 182 7.54 16.00 -7.20
N TRP A 183 6.85 14.89 -7.42
CA TRP A 183 6.41 14.49 -8.77
C TRP A 183 5.37 15.44 -9.38
N LYS A 184 4.54 16.08 -8.56
CA LYS A 184 3.54 17.07 -9.01
C LYS A 184 4.18 18.41 -9.38
N GLU A 185 5.13 18.88 -8.58
CA GLU A 185 5.64 20.24 -8.66
C GLU A 185 6.96 20.37 -9.42
N ASN A 186 7.77 19.31 -9.49
CA ASN A 186 9.07 19.34 -10.17
C ASN A 186 8.97 18.70 -11.57
N PRO A 187 8.95 19.50 -12.66
CA PRO A 187 8.87 18.97 -14.02
C PRO A 187 10.08 18.11 -14.40
N ASN A 188 11.22 18.29 -13.71
CA ASN A 188 12.45 17.54 -13.95
C ASN A 188 12.57 16.29 -13.06
N ALA A 189 11.57 15.95 -12.24
CA ALA A 189 11.65 14.82 -11.30
C ALA A 189 12.04 13.50 -11.99
N PHE A 190 11.52 13.24 -13.19
CA PHE A 190 11.88 12.05 -13.96
C PHE A 190 13.37 12.02 -14.35
N GLN A 191 13.90 13.14 -14.85
CA GLN A 191 15.29 13.22 -15.27
C GLN A 191 16.25 13.17 -14.07
N ILE A 192 15.89 13.81 -12.96
CA ILE A 192 16.64 13.71 -11.69
C ILE A 192 16.72 12.25 -11.26
N ARG A 193 15.59 11.54 -11.23
CA ARG A 193 15.53 10.15 -10.79
C ARG A 193 16.21 9.17 -11.74
N LYS A 194 16.17 9.46 -13.04
CA LYS A 194 16.85 8.70 -14.09
C LYS A 194 18.37 8.89 -14.02
N GLY A 195 18.85 10.10 -13.71
CA GLY A 195 20.27 10.41 -13.60
C GLY A 195 20.92 9.94 -12.30
N ASP A 196 20.17 9.96 -11.19
CA ASP A 196 20.64 9.53 -9.88
C ASP A 196 19.54 8.76 -9.11
N PRO A 197 19.75 7.47 -8.76
CA PRO A 197 18.82 6.68 -7.94
C PRO A 197 18.48 7.27 -6.57
N ASN A 198 19.31 8.19 -6.06
CA ASN A 198 19.10 8.87 -4.79
C ASN A 198 18.53 10.29 -4.95
N GLY A 199 18.40 10.81 -6.17
CA GLY A 199 18.04 12.21 -6.41
C GLY A 199 16.72 12.62 -5.75
N LEU A 200 15.66 11.82 -5.91
CA LEU A 200 14.39 12.11 -5.22
C LEU A 200 14.41 11.72 -3.74
N LYS A 201 15.15 10.68 -3.38
CA LYS A 201 15.29 10.25 -1.97
C LYS A 201 15.94 11.32 -1.11
N ALA A 202 16.92 12.04 -1.67
CA ALA A 202 17.57 13.19 -1.03
C ALA A 202 16.65 14.39 -0.84
N LEU A 203 15.60 14.54 -1.67
CA LEU A 203 14.59 15.57 -1.50
C LEU A 203 13.55 15.19 -0.43
N VAL A 204 13.24 13.89 -0.30
CA VAL A 204 12.32 13.37 0.73
C VAL A 204 12.99 13.30 2.11
N PHE A 205 14.26 12.88 2.17
CA PHE A 205 15.04 12.67 3.40
C PHE A 205 16.37 13.44 3.36
N PRO A 206 16.34 14.79 3.33
CA PRO A 206 17.55 15.60 3.17
C PRO A 206 18.64 15.32 4.23
N GLU A 207 18.23 14.96 5.44
CA GLU A 207 19.12 14.61 6.55
C GLU A 207 19.95 13.34 6.30
N LEU A 208 19.46 12.43 5.45
CA LEU A 208 20.17 11.20 5.08
C LEU A 208 21.14 11.40 3.91
N PHE A 209 21.06 12.53 3.22
CA PHE A 209 21.86 12.86 2.04
C PHE A 209 22.51 14.27 2.13
N PRO A 210 23.30 14.56 3.19
CA PRO A 210 23.79 15.91 3.46
C PRO A 210 24.67 16.48 2.34
N ASN A 211 25.38 15.64 1.60
CA ASN A 211 26.29 16.06 0.52
C ASN A 211 25.61 16.21 -0.85
N MET A 212 24.33 15.82 -0.98
CA MET A 212 23.58 15.94 -2.24
C MET A 212 22.76 17.24 -2.34
N ASN A 213 22.41 17.83 -1.19
CA ASN A 213 21.65 19.07 -1.12
C ASN A 213 22.53 20.30 -0.82
N ALA A 214 23.85 20.13 -0.75
CA ALA A 214 24.78 21.26 -0.62
C ALA A 214 24.77 22.08 -1.93
N PRO A 215 24.65 23.42 -1.86
CA PRO A 215 24.79 24.25 -3.05
C PRO A 215 26.17 24.01 -3.65
N LYS A 216 26.20 23.62 -4.93
CA LYS A 216 27.42 23.61 -5.74
C LYS A 216 27.74 25.01 -6.23
#